data_AF-A0A1B7MSP2-F1
#
_entry.id   AF-A0A1B7MSP2-F1
#
_cell.length_a   1.000
_cell.length_b   1.000
_cell.length_c   1.000
_cell.angle_alpha   90.00
_cell.angle_beta   90.00
_cell.angle_gamma   90.00
#
_symmetry.space_group_name_H-M   'P 1'
#
loop_
_entity.id
_entity.type
_entity.pdbx_description
1 polymer ?
#
loop_
_entity_poly.entity_id
_entity_poly.type
_entity_poly.pdbx_seq_one_letter_code
_entity_poly.pdbx_strand_id
1 'polypeptide(L)'
;MVTIPSSRQCDGLKGPLVIYDPDDPLAYMYDIDDATTVITLSDWYHVVAPVTRYFIGVEASSSLINGHGRYAPGIPSDLAVINVEQRKRYRMRLIAMSCDLNFLFSIDGHNLTVIEADGVLTEPLAVDKLRIFPGQRYSVVLVAD
;
A
#
# COMPACT_ATOMS: atom_id res chain seq x y z
N MET A 1 8.65 5.08 33.37
CA MET A 1 9.00 5.69 32.08
C MET A 1 8.15 5.01 31.02
N VAL A 2 7.02 5.63 30.66
CA VAL A 2 6.16 5.10 29.60
C VAL A 2 6.78 5.55 28.29
N THR A 3 7.35 4.63 27.52
CA THR A 3 7.77 4.91 26.14
C THR A 3 6.52 5.10 25.32
N ILE A 4 6.12 6.36 25.10
CA ILE A 4 5.21 6.70 24.01
C ILE A 4 5.92 6.22 22.73
N PRO A 5 5.34 5.31 21.93
CA PRO A 5 5.98 4.85 20.70
C PRO A 5 6.33 6.09 19.86
N SER A 6 7.60 6.23 19.52
CA SER A 6 8.07 7.41 18.79
C SER A 6 7.39 7.45 17.43
N SER A 7 6.81 8.58 17.04
CA SER A 7 6.13 8.78 15.75
C SER A 7 7.08 8.89 14.55
N ARG A 8 8.30 8.35 14.66
CA ARG A 8 9.37 8.41 13.63
C ARG A 8 9.00 7.68 12.33
N GLN A 9 8.12 6.70 12.41
CA GLN A 9 7.51 6.05 11.23
C GLN A 9 6.78 7.07 10.35
N CYS A 10 6.12 8.07 10.96
CA CYS A 10 5.37 9.11 10.26
C CYS A 10 6.30 10.11 9.58
N ASP A 11 7.49 10.30 10.14
CA ASP A 11 8.57 11.12 9.55
C ASP A 11 9.32 10.37 8.42
N GLY A 12 8.89 9.15 8.05
CA GLY A 12 9.34 8.45 6.85
C GLY A 12 10.25 7.24 7.08
N LEU A 13 10.53 6.84 8.32
CA LEU A 13 11.29 5.60 8.58
C LEU A 13 10.40 4.35 8.37
N LYS A 14 9.97 4.11 7.12
CA LYS A 14 9.08 3.01 6.69
C LYS A 14 9.70 2.26 5.52
N GLY A 15 9.38 0.98 5.37
CA GLY A 15 9.62 0.26 4.13
C GLY A 15 8.90 -1.08 4.07
N PRO A 16 8.63 -1.59 2.86
CA PRO A 16 8.07 -2.92 2.70
C PRO A 16 9.15 -3.99 2.95
N LEU A 17 8.73 -5.15 3.47
CA LEU A 17 9.53 -6.37 3.53
C LEU A 17 8.70 -7.51 2.96
N VAL A 18 9.22 -8.16 1.93
CA VAL A 18 8.58 -9.32 1.29
C VAL A 18 9.48 -10.54 1.52
N ILE A 19 8.89 -11.61 2.03
CA ILE A 19 9.54 -12.92 2.16
C ILE A 19 8.84 -13.83 1.16
N TYR A 20 9.57 -14.31 0.17
CA TYR A 20 9.04 -15.21 -0.86
C TYR A 20 9.06 -16.66 -0.38
N ASP A 21 8.00 -17.40 -0.72
CA ASP A 21 7.92 -18.84 -0.54
C ASP A 21 8.20 -19.53 -1.89
N PRO A 22 9.29 -20.29 -2.02
CA PRO A 22 9.57 -21.07 -3.23
C PRO A 22 8.49 -22.08 -3.58
N ASP A 23 7.74 -22.57 -2.59
CA ASP A 23 6.70 -23.59 -2.73
C ASP A 23 5.29 -23.00 -2.55
N ASP A 24 5.10 -21.72 -2.90
CA ASP A 24 3.83 -21.01 -2.72
C ASP A 24 2.67 -21.78 -3.40
N PRO A 25 1.66 -22.23 -2.64
CA PRO A 25 0.59 -23.07 -3.17
C PRO A 25 -0.33 -22.32 -4.14
N LEU A 26 -0.30 -20.98 -4.16
CA LEU A 26 -1.08 -20.12 -5.05
C LEU A 26 -0.25 -19.57 -6.22
N ALA A 27 1.00 -20.04 -6.41
CA ALA A 27 1.87 -19.59 -7.51
C ALA A 27 1.23 -19.71 -8.90
N TYR A 28 0.34 -20.68 -9.11
CA TYR A 28 -0.37 -20.88 -10.38
C TYR A 28 -1.33 -19.73 -10.75
N MET A 29 -1.70 -18.87 -9.80
CA MET A 29 -2.66 -17.78 -10.00
C MET A 29 -2.08 -16.54 -10.69
N TYR A 30 -0.76 -16.39 -10.69
CA TYR A 30 -0.07 -15.22 -11.22
C TYR A 30 1.16 -15.61 -12.06
N ASP A 31 1.65 -14.67 -12.86
CA ASP A 31 2.83 -14.85 -13.70
C ASP A 31 4.02 -14.04 -13.19
N ILE A 32 3.76 -12.89 -12.54
CA ILE A 32 4.78 -11.95 -12.04
C ILE A 32 4.51 -11.61 -10.56
N ASP A 33 5.54 -11.79 -9.73
CA ASP A 33 5.62 -11.36 -8.32
C ASP A 33 7.07 -10.96 -8.02
N ASP A 34 7.36 -9.67 -8.08
CA ASP A 34 8.71 -9.12 -7.85
C ASP A 34 8.62 -7.71 -7.23
N ALA A 35 9.75 -7.00 -7.13
CA ALA A 35 9.79 -5.67 -6.54
C ALA A 35 8.88 -4.64 -7.25
N THR A 36 8.54 -4.84 -8.52
CA THR A 36 7.68 -3.95 -9.31
C THR A 36 6.21 -4.10 -8.98
N THR A 37 5.81 -5.23 -8.36
CA THR A 37 4.41 -5.50 -7.96
C THR A 37 4.10 -5.11 -6.53
N VAL A 38 5.10 -4.56 -5.80
CA VAL A 38 4.89 -4.03 -4.45
C VAL A 38 4.26 -2.64 -4.54
N ILE A 39 3.11 -2.49 -3.88
CA ILE A 39 2.35 -1.24 -3.81
C ILE A 39 2.30 -0.78 -2.36
N THR A 40 2.99 0.30 -2.06
CA THR A 40 2.95 0.92 -0.75
C THR A 40 1.98 2.10 -0.73
N LEU A 41 1.17 2.17 0.31
CA LEU A 41 0.23 3.26 0.56
C LEU A 41 0.65 3.95 1.86
N SER A 42 0.80 5.27 1.83
CA SER A 42 1.17 6.01 3.03
C SER A 42 0.59 7.41 3.06
N ASP A 43 0.27 7.88 4.26
CA ASP A 43 0.05 9.29 4.54
C ASP A 43 1.38 10.05 4.64
N TRP A 44 1.34 11.32 4.23
CA TRP A 44 2.45 12.25 4.34
C TRP A 44 2.01 13.56 4.96
N TYR A 45 2.87 14.12 5.81
CA TYR A 45 2.62 15.33 6.57
C TYR A 45 3.69 16.38 6.26
N HIS A 46 3.30 17.63 6.03
CA HIS A 46 4.25 18.74 5.93
C HIS A 46 4.76 19.26 7.29
N VAL A 47 4.21 18.73 8.38
CA VAL A 47 4.64 19.01 9.75
C VAL A 47 5.25 17.75 10.33
N VAL A 48 6.41 17.89 10.96
CA VAL A 48 7.12 16.76 11.59
C VAL A 48 6.33 16.17 12.76
N ALA A 49 6.39 14.86 12.91
CA ALA A 49 5.58 14.11 13.85
C ALA A 49 5.79 14.46 15.34
N PRO A 50 6.95 14.95 15.82
CA PRO A 50 7.08 15.45 17.19
C PRO A 50 6.28 16.73 17.45
N VAL A 51 5.96 17.48 16.39
CA VAL A 51 5.21 18.75 16.47
C VAL A 51 3.71 18.51 16.33
N THR A 52 3.29 17.48 15.59
CA THR A 52 1.87 17.15 15.39
C THR A 52 1.14 16.85 16.70
N ARG A 53 1.81 16.35 17.74
CA ARG A 53 1.23 16.09 19.08
C ARG A 53 0.67 17.33 19.79
N TYR A 54 1.03 18.52 19.35
CA TYR A 54 0.55 19.80 19.91
C TYR A 54 -0.70 20.34 19.22
N PHE A 55 -1.14 19.66 18.15
CA PHE A 55 -2.31 20.05 17.36
C PHE A 55 -3.34 18.91 17.41
N ILE A 56 -4.61 19.27 17.56
CA ILE A 56 -5.72 18.31 17.46
C ILE A 56 -6.16 18.26 16.00
N GLY A 57 -6.32 17.06 15.44
CA GLY A 57 -6.83 16.88 14.07
C GLY A 57 -5.84 17.24 12.98
N VAL A 58 -4.56 16.85 13.12
CA VAL A 58 -3.60 17.00 12.02
C VAL A 58 -3.97 16.04 10.89
N GLU A 59 -4.46 16.59 9.79
CA GLU A 59 -4.77 15.83 8.59
C GLU A 59 -3.51 15.60 7.76
N ALA A 60 -3.47 14.45 7.06
CA ALA A 60 -2.41 14.19 6.11
C ALA A 60 -2.46 15.22 4.97
N SER A 61 -1.30 15.74 4.59
CA SER A 61 -1.18 16.71 3.49
C SER A 61 -1.36 16.01 2.14
N SER A 62 -0.89 14.77 2.01
CA SER A 62 -1.09 13.94 0.81
C SER A 62 -1.17 12.46 1.14
N SER A 63 -1.77 11.72 0.22
CA SER A 63 -1.63 10.26 0.11
C SER A 63 -0.56 9.95 -0.91
N LEU A 64 0.35 9.05 -0.57
CA LEU A 64 1.42 8.60 -1.44
C LEU A 64 1.17 7.14 -1.84
N ILE A 65 1.34 6.85 -3.13
CA ILE A 65 1.43 5.51 -3.69
C ILE A 65 2.87 5.35 -4.15
N ASN A 66 3.58 4.32 -3.68
CA ASN A 66 5.01 4.09 -4.00
C ASN A 66 5.89 5.34 -3.81
N GLY A 67 5.61 6.13 -2.78
CA GLY A 67 6.37 7.35 -2.44
C GLY A 67 5.98 8.61 -3.22
N HIS A 68 5.06 8.50 -4.18
CA HIS A 68 4.62 9.60 -5.03
C HIS A 68 3.17 10.00 -4.75
N GLY A 69 2.87 11.29 -4.76
CA GLY A 69 1.53 11.81 -4.55
C GLY A 69 1.49 13.33 -4.67
N ARG A 70 0.28 13.89 -4.65
CA ARG A 70 0.02 15.33 -4.81
C ARG A 70 -0.77 15.85 -3.61
N TYR A 71 -0.64 17.15 -3.35
CA TYR A 71 -1.44 17.88 -2.36
C TYR A 71 -1.97 19.18 -2.99
N ALA A 72 -3.05 19.73 -2.43
CA ALA A 72 -3.61 21.01 -2.83
C ALA A 72 -3.55 22.02 -1.65
N PRO A 73 -3.20 23.30 -1.85
CA PRO A 73 -2.70 23.92 -3.08
C PRO A 73 -1.18 23.69 -3.23
N GLY A 74 -0.77 22.68 -4.00
CA GLY A 74 0.63 22.33 -4.26
C GLY A 74 1.00 22.45 -5.74
N ILE A 75 2.31 22.43 -6.02
CA ILE A 75 2.82 22.32 -7.40
C ILE A 75 2.62 20.87 -7.87
N PRO A 76 2.23 20.62 -9.14
CA PRO A 76 2.15 19.27 -9.67
C PRO A 76 3.47 18.50 -9.51
N SER A 77 3.42 17.36 -8.83
CA SER A 77 4.50 16.39 -8.70
C SER A 77 4.25 15.15 -9.55
N ASP A 78 5.28 14.35 -9.75
CA ASP A 78 5.20 13.05 -10.41
C ASP A 78 4.30 12.09 -9.63
N LEU A 79 3.61 11.20 -10.36
CA LEU A 79 2.78 10.13 -9.82
C LEU A 79 3.51 8.80 -9.99
N ALA A 80 3.22 7.85 -9.10
CA ALA A 80 3.71 6.49 -9.25
C ALA A 80 3.11 5.84 -10.51
N VAL A 81 3.96 5.16 -11.25
CA VAL A 81 3.58 4.38 -12.43
C VAL A 81 3.91 2.92 -12.16
N ILE A 82 2.91 2.06 -12.28
CA ILE A 82 3.06 0.61 -12.18
C ILE A 82 2.86 0.07 -13.60
N ASN A 83 3.90 -0.50 -14.18
CA ASN A 83 3.87 -1.00 -15.55
C ASN A 83 3.35 -2.43 -15.56
N VAL A 84 2.42 -2.71 -16.49
CA VAL A 84 1.91 -4.05 -16.74
C VAL A 84 1.93 -4.33 -18.24
N GLU A 85 2.27 -5.56 -18.58
CA GLU A 85 2.08 -6.13 -19.91
C GLU A 85 0.71 -6.79 -20.04
N GLN A 86 0.06 -6.57 -21.18
CA GLN A 86 -1.25 -7.16 -21.48
C GLN A 86 -1.21 -8.69 -21.43
N ARG A 87 -2.31 -9.27 -20.94
CA ARG A 87 -2.58 -10.69 -20.73
C ARG A 87 -1.71 -11.39 -19.69
N LYS A 88 -0.94 -10.63 -18.90
CA LYS A 88 -0.21 -11.17 -17.74
C LYS A 88 -1.00 -10.96 -16.44
N ARG A 89 -0.73 -11.82 -15.48
CA ARG A 89 -1.31 -11.81 -14.14
C ARG A 89 -0.25 -11.41 -13.13
N TYR A 90 -0.56 -10.45 -12.28
CA TYR A 90 0.38 -9.87 -11.32
C TYR A 90 -0.11 -10.11 -9.91
N ARG A 91 0.78 -10.58 -9.03
CA ARG A 91 0.52 -10.54 -7.59
C ARG A 91 0.94 -9.17 -7.05
N MET A 92 -0.03 -8.28 -6.97
CA MET A 92 0.15 -6.96 -6.40
C MET A 92 0.13 -7.06 -4.87
N ARG A 93 1.23 -6.64 -4.23
CA ARG A 93 1.38 -6.69 -2.76
C ARG A 93 1.11 -5.32 -2.18
N LEU A 94 -0.12 -5.10 -1.70
CA LEU A 94 -0.53 -3.85 -1.06
C LEU A 94 -0.07 -3.82 0.38
N ILE A 95 0.59 -2.72 0.77
CA ILE A 95 1.13 -2.52 2.11
C ILE A 95 0.74 -1.12 2.58
N ALA A 96 -0.13 -1.06 3.59
CA ALA A 96 -0.50 0.21 4.22
C ALA A 96 0.55 0.59 5.27
N MET A 97 1.46 1.48 4.88
CA MET A 97 2.47 2.09 5.76
C MET A 97 1.99 3.46 6.29
N SER A 98 0.67 3.63 6.45
CA SER A 98 0.09 4.82 7.05
C SER A 98 0.40 4.93 8.54
N CYS A 99 0.39 6.14 9.05
CA CYS A 99 0.35 6.40 10.48
C CYS A 99 -1.07 6.46 11.04
N ASP A 100 -2.04 6.94 10.27
CA ASP A 100 -3.43 7.10 10.73
C ASP A 100 -4.45 6.75 9.63
N LEU A 101 -4.22 7.20 8.39
CA LEU A 101 -5.22 7.04 7.33
C LEU A 101 -5.41 5.57 6.90
N ASN A 102 -6.69 5.18 6.75
CA ASN A 102 -7.07 4.00 5.99
C ASN A 102 -7.37 4.40 4.53
N PHE A 103 -7.16 3.47 3.60
CA PHE A 103 -7.40 3.69 2.18
C PHE A 103 -8.50 2.77 1.66
N LEU A 104 -9.32 3.28 0.74
CA LEU A 104 -10.17 2.46 -0.11
C LEU A 104 -9.50 2.37 -1.48
N PHE A 105 -8.83 1.25 -1.74
CA PHE A 105 -8.05 1.00 -2.94
C PHE A 105 -8.88 0.34 -4.04
N SER A 106 -8.74 0.81 -5.27
CA SER A 106 -9.31 0.21 -6.48
C SER A 106 -8.47 0.59 -7.70
N ILE A 107 -8.56 -0.19 -8.76
CA ILE A 107 -7.92 0.10 -10.05
C ILE A 107 -9.02 0.17 -11.10
N ASP A 108 -9.08 1.28 -11.82
CA ASP A 108 -10.14 1.50 -12.81
C ASP A 108 -10.10 0.42 -13.90
N GLY A 109 -11.28 -0.13 -14.20
CA GLY A 109 -11.43 -1.19 -15.20
C GLY A 109 -10.92 -2.57 -14.80
N HIS A 110 -10.41 -2.76 -13.57
CA HIS A 110 -9.82 -4.03 -13.13
C HIS A 110 -10.46 -4.52 -11.84
N ASN A 111 -10.79 -5.82 -11.79
CA ASN A 111 -11.12 -6.49 -10.54
C ASN A 111 -9.85 -7.01 -9.85
N LEU A 112 -9.90 -7.11 -8.53
CA LEU A 112 -8.80 -7.58 -7.70
C LEU A 112 -9.19 -8.90 -7.05
N THR A 113 -8.35 -9.92 -7.12
CA THR A 113 -8.61 -11.19 -6.40
C THR A 113 -7.68 -11.30 -5.20
N VAL A 114 -8.21 -11.12 -3.99
CA VAL A 114 -7.45 -11.26 -2.74
C VAL A 114 -7.06 -12.72 -2.52
N ILE A 115 -5.79 -12.97 -2.25
CA ILE A 115 -5.23 -14.32 -2.00
C ILE A 115 -4.42 -14.41 -0.71
N GLU A 116 -4.14 -13.28 -0.07
CA GLU A 116 -3.36 -13.21 1.17
C GLU A 116 -3.81 -12.00 1.99
N ALA A 117 -3.90 -12.16 3.30
CA ALA A 117 -4.13 -11.10 4.27
C ALA A 117 -3.09 -11.19 5.40
N ASP A 118 -2.34 -10.11 5.62
CA ASP A 118 -1.34 -9.97 6.69
C ASP A 118 -0.28 -11.09 6.77
N GLY A 119 0.11 -11.67 5.63
CA GLY A 119 1.08 -12.77 5.56
C GLY A 119 0.45 -14.17 5.62
N VAL A 120 -0.88 -14.26 5.72
CA VAL A 120 -1.63 -15.52 5.76
C VAL A 120 -2.39 -15.68 4.45
N LEU A 121 -2.21 -16.82 3.78
CA LEU A 121 -2.95 -17.13 2.55
C LEU A 121 -4.45 -17.28 2.85
N THR A 122 -5.27 -16.83 1.91
CA THR A 122 -6.73 -16.91 1.99
C THR A 122 -7.29 -17.72 0.85
N GLU A 123 -8.56 -18.10 0.95
CA GLU A 123 -9.30 -18.50 -0.24
C GLU A 123 -9.40 -17.30 -1.20
N PRO A 124 -9.27 -17.52 -2.52
CA PRO A 124 -9.38 -16.45 -3.50
C PRO A 124 -10.72 -15.72 -3.44
N LEU A 125 -10.69 -14.41 -3.21
CA LEU A 125 -11.88 -13.57 -3.13
C LEU A 125 -11.79 -12.40 -4.11
N ALA A 126 -12.66 -12.40 -5.13
CA ALA A 126 -12.77 -11.30 -6.07
C ALA A 126 -13.51 -10.10 -5.47
N VAL A 127 -12.90 -8.92 -5.57
CA VAL A 127 -13.42 -7.64 -5.09
C VAL A 127 -13.15 -6.54 -6.13
N ASP A 128 -14.01 -5.52 -6.15
CA ASP A 128 -13.84 -4.30 -6.93
C ASP A 128 -13.02 -3.25 -6.17
N LYS A 129 -13.21 -3.18 -4.84
CA LYS A 129 -12.53 -2.26 -3.95
C LYS A 129 -12.09 -2.97 -2.68
N LEU A 130 -10.96 -2.55 -2.15
CA LEU A 130 -10.38 -3.10 -0.93
C LEU A 130 -10.11 -1.96 0.06
N ARG A 131 -10.74 -2.02 1.24
CA ARG A 131 -10.39 -1.13 2.35
C ARG A 131 -9.21 -1.72 3.11
N ILE A 132 -8.16 -0.94 3.28
CA ILE A 132 -6.93 -1.34 3.97
C ILE A 132 -6.60 -0.33 5.09
N PHE A 133 -6.34 -0.85 6.29
CA PHE A 133 -6.04 -0.07 7.49
C PHE A 133 -4.52 0.01 7.74
N PRO A 134 -4.05 0.99 8.54
CA PRO A 134 -2.62 1.11 8.88
C PRO A 134 -2.01 -0.20 9.38
N GLY A 135 -0.88 -0.61 8.79
CA GLY A 135 -0.15 -1.82 9.14
C GLY A 135 -0.65 -3.09 8.45
N GLN A 136 -1.78 -3.05 7.75
CA GLN A 136 -2.30 -4.21 7.01
C GLN A 136 -1.59 -4.42 5.67
N ARG A 137 -1.56 -5.68 5.25
CA ARG A 137 -1.05 -6.10 3.95
C ARG A 137 -2.04 -7.04 3.28
N TYR A 138 -2.19 -6.89 1.98
CA TYR A 138 -2.97 -7.82 1.15
C TYR A 138 -2.20 -8.14 -0.12
N SER A 139 -2.16 -9.42 -0.50
CA SER A 139 -1.78 -9.78 -1.87
C SER A 139 -3.04 -9.93 -2.69
N VAL A 140 -3.12 -9.20 -3.79
CA VAL A 140 -4.21 -9.32 -4.76
C VAL A 140 -3.65 -9.71 -6.13
N VAL A 141 -4.34 -10.59 -6.81
CA VAL A 141 -4.06 -10.92 -8.21
C VAL A 141 -4.83 -9.95 -9.10
N LEU A 142 -4.11 -9.27 -9.97
CA LEU A 142 -4.64 -8.43 -11.05
C LEU A 142 -4.35 -9.10 -12.39
N VAL A 143 -5.36 -9.18 -13.25
CA VAL A 143 -5.23 -9.64 -14.64
C VAL A 143 -5.27 -8.40 -15.54
N ALA A 144 -4.25 -8.18 -16.37
CA ALA A 144 -4.18 -7.04 -17.28
C ALA A 144 -4.79 -7.40 -18.65
N ASP A 145 -6.11 -7.42 -18.79
CA ASP A 145 -6.82 -7.88 -20.00
C ASP A 145 -6.79 -6.91 -21.20
#